data_AF-A0A2K2VI57-F1
#
_entry.id   AF-A0A2K2VI57-F1
#
_cell.length_a   1.000
_cell.length_b   1.000
_cell.length_c   1.000
_cell.angle_alpha   90.00
_cell.angle_beta   90.00
_cell.angle_gamma   90.00
#
_symmetry.space_group_name_H-M   'P 1'
#
loop_
_entity.id
_entity.type
_entity.pdbx_description
1 polymer ?
#
loop_
_entity_poly.entity_id
_entity_poly.type
_entity_poly.pdbx_seq_one_letter_code
_entity_poly.pdbx_strand_id
1 'polypeptide(L)'
;RVTNEGNVVPWLLATGAVIHNGCTTGLEAYVMEVPAISYRATVNDYYDLGFYRLPNLLSHQCFDFDELRGTLGDILAGKLGPAAGDERKEIIKHHLAARKGALACERIVDVCEKIIDGAADLQKPDLSHRLNRWYMAKGLGFINRFKSYLPGALNKPAFQRHRYPGIAIEELSARLSRFQQILGYDEELKVEEITDQIFQISA
;
A
#
# COMPACT_ATOMS: atom_id res chain seq x y z
N ARG A 1 17.48 18.57 -4.79
CA ARG A 1 17.24 18.29 -3.34
C ARG A 1 16.16 17.22 -3.27
N VAL A 2 16.40 16.11 -2.59
CA VAL A 2 15.41 15.02 -2.42
C VAL A 2 14.56 15.33 -1.19
N THR A 3 13.24 15.32 -1.32
CA THR A 3 12.27 15.49 -0.23
C THR A 3 11.69 14.13 0.14
N ASN A 4 11.88 13.70 1.39
CA ASN A 4 11.40 12.40 1.88
C ASN A 4 10.07 12.53 2.66
N GLU A 5 9.26 13.55 2.33
CA GLU A 5 8.05 13.88 3.07
C GLU A 5 6.79 13.38 2.34
N GLY A 6 5.89 12.77 3.10
CA GLY A 6 4.57 12.38 2.63
C GLY A 6 4.52 11.07 1.85
N ASN A 7 3.32 10.77 1.35
CA ASN A 7 3.04 9.61 0.52
C ASN A 7 3.42 9.92 -0.94
N VAL A 8 3.77 8.90 -1.73
CA VAL A 8 4.05 9.03 -3.18
C VAL A 8 2.80 9.46 -3.98
N VAL A 9 1.59 9.15 -3.52
CA VAL A 9 0.34 9.39 -4.26
C VAL A 9 0.14 10.87 -4.66
N PRO A 10 0.28 11.88 -3.76
CA PRO A 10 0.25 13.28 -4.16
C PRO A 10 1.28 13.67 -5.23
N TRP A 11 2.50 13.11 -5.17
CA TRP A 11 3.52 13.34 -6.18
C TRP A 11 3.14 12.73 -7.52
N LEU A 12 2.55 11.54 -7.48
CA LEU A 12 2.06 10.85 -8.66
C LEU A 12 0.91 11.60 -9.33
N LEU A 13 0.00 12.21 -8.56
CA LEU A 13 -1.07 13.07 -9.08
C LEU A 13 -0.55 14.32 -9.79
N ALA A 14 0.60 14.84 -9.37
CA ALA A 14 1.15 16.11 -9.85
C ALA A 14 2.23 15.94 -10.94
N THR A 15 2.69 14.72 -11.22
CA THR A 15 3.78 14.49 -12.18
C THR A 15 3.29 14.42 -13.62
N GLY A 16 4.10 14.89 -14.56
CA GLY A 16 3.86 14.71 -15.99
C GLY A 16 4.30 13.35 -16.52
N ALA A 17 5.21 12.67 -15.82
CA ALA A 17 5.69 11.34 -16.16
C ALA A 17 6.31 10.62 -14.94
N VAL A 18 6.31 9.30 -14.94
CA VAL A 18 7.02 8.45 -13.97
C VAL A 18 8.12 7.68 -14.68
N ILE A 19 9.34 7.70 -14.13
CA ILE A 19 10.42 6.81 -14.55
C ILE A 19 10.67 5.83 -13.41
N HIS A 20 10.60 4.54 -13.70
CA HIS A 20 10.85 3.48 -12.71
C HIS A 20 11.61 2.31 -13.34
N ASN A 21 12.03 1.36 -12.51
CA ASN A 21 12.54 0.07 -12.94
C ASN A 21 11.87 -1.00 -12.08
N GLY A 22 10.76 -1.57 -12.56
CA GLY A 22 10.05 -2.64 -11.86
C GLY A 22 9.23 -2.26 -10.62
N CYS A 23 9.24 -1.01 -10.16
CA CYS A 23 8.44 -0.60 -9.00
C CYS A 23 6.91 -0.67 -9.24
N THR A 24 6.14 -1.05 -8.20
CA THR A 24 4.66 -1.06 -8.26
C THR A 24 4.05 0.33 -8.46
N THR A 25 4.77 1.41 -8.23
CA THR A 25 4.33 2.77 -8.60
C THR A 25 4.06 2.91 -10.10
N GLY A 26 4.68 2.09 -10.97
CA GLY A 26 4.33 2.03 -12.39
C GLY A 26 2.91 1.51 -12.65
N LEU A 27 2.44 0.55 -11.85
CA LEU A 27 1.05 0.08 -11.88
C LEU A 27 0.09 1.18 -11.40
N GLU A 28 0.43 1.87 -10.32
CA GLU A 28 -0.36 3.00 -9.82
C GLU A 28 -0.47 4.11 -10.87
N ALA A 29 0.65 4.47 -11.51
CA ALA A 29 0.69 5.45 -12.59
C ALA A 29 -0.23 5.06 -13.76
N TYR A 30 -0.18 3.79 -14.19
CA TYR A 30 -1.06 3.28 -15.25
C TYR A 30 -2.53 3.44 -14.88
N VAL A 31 -2.93 3.09 -13.65
CA VAL A 31 -4.32 3.18 -13.19
C VAL A 31 -4.79 4.63 -13.10
N MET A 32 -3.87 5.56 -12.81
CA MET A 32 -4.13 6.99 -12.68
C MET A 32 -3.99 7.74 -14.02
N GLU A 33 -3.78 7.01 -15.12
CA GLU A 33 -3.58 7.60 -16.46
C GLU A 33 -2.40 8.60 -16.50
N VAL A 34 -1.37 8.32 -15.69
CA VAL A 34 -0.10 9.05 -15.70
C VAL A 34 0.91 8.26 -16.57
N PRO A 35 1.55 8.88 -17.57
CA PRO A 35 2.55 8.21 -18.39
C PRO A 35 3.71 7.66 -17.55
N ALA A 36 4.02 6.37 -17.73
CA ALA A 36 5.10 5.70 -17.02
C ALA A 36 6.10 5.10 -18.02
N ILE A 37 7.39 5.20 -17.68
CA ILE A 37 8.51 4.63 -18.41
C ILE A 37 9.21 3.64 -17.49
N SER A 38 9.35 2.40 -17.93
CA SER A 38 10.22 1.42 -17.31
C SER A 38 11.59 1.48 -17.98
N TYR A 39 12.56 2.09 -17.29
CA TYR A 39 13.94 2.22 -17.77
C TYR A 39 14.80 1.04 -17.32
N ARG A 40 15.19 0.20 -18.29
CA ARG A 40 15.81 -1.12 -18.09
C ARG A 40 17.14 -1.21 -18.85
N ALA A 41 18.06 -0.31 -18.52
CA ALA A 41 19.42 -0.28 -19.10
C ALA A 41 20.21 -1.59 -18.91
N THR A 42 19.83 -2.39 -17.93
CA THR A 42 20.32 -3.74 -17.73
C THR A 42 19.13 -4.63 -17.39
N VAL A 43 19.05 -5.79 -18.04
CA VAL A 43 17.95 -6.74 -17.87
C VAL A 43 18.45 -7.94 -17.08
N ASN A 44 17.66 -8.33 -16.09
CA ASN A 44 17.80 -9.58 -15.37
C ASN A 44 16.51 -10.38 -15.50
N ASP A 45 16.56 -11.49 -16.26
CA ASP A 45 15.36 -12.28 -16.57
C ASP A 45 14.61 -12.76 -15.32
N TYR A 46 15.33 -13.11 -14.25
CA TYR A 46 14.70 -13.57 -13.00
C TYR A 46 13.83 -12.48 -12.36
N TYR A 47 14.33 -11.25 -12.29
CA TYR A 47 13.63 -10.15 -11.65
C TYR A 47 12.65 -9.46 -12.61
N ASP A 48 13.11 -9.12 -13.81
CA ASP A 48 12.34 -8.32 -14.76
C ASP A 48 11.22 -9.09 -15.46
N LEU A 49 11.42 -10.39 -15.73
CA LEU A 49 10.40 -11.26 -16.32
C LEU A 49 9.65 -12.08 -15.27
N GLY A 50 10.16 -12.14 -14.04
CA GLY A 50 9.47 -12.70 -12.88
C GLY A 50 8.75 -11.62 -12.08
N PHE A 51 9.35 -11.24 -10.95
CA PHE A 51 8.71 -10.44 -9.91
C PHE A 51 8.24 -9.05 -10.38
N TYR A 52 9.04 -8.36 -11.21
CA TYR A 52 8.77 -7.00 -11.68
C TYR A 52 8.07 -6.94 -13.03
N ARG A 53 7.64 -8.09 -13.59
CA ARG A 53 7.05 -8.17 -14.93
C ARG A 53 5.83 -7.29 -15.09
N LEU A 54 4.92 -7.31 -14.10
CA LEU A 54 3.66 -6.57 -14.18
C LEU A 54 3.85 -5.05 -14.38
N PRO A 55 4.54 -4.33 -13.48
CA PRO A 55 4.73 -2.89 -13.65
C PRO A 55 5.57 -2.55 -14.90
N ASN A 56 6.49 -3.42 -15.34
CA ASN A 56 7.24 -3.19 -16.57
C ASN A 56 6.36 -3.25 -17.83
N LEU A 57 5.43 -4.21 -17.91
CA LEU A 57 4.53 -4.35 -19.05
C LEU A 57 3.53 -3.20 -19.17
N LEU A 58 3.18 -2.56 -18.05
CA LEU A 58 2.23 -1.46 -18.00
C LEU A 58 2.85 -0.10 -18.32
N SER A 59 4.15 -0.05 -18.58
CA SER A 59 4.89 1.18 -18.87
C SER A 59 5.45 1.15 -20.30
N HIS A 60 5.87 2.31 -20.80
CA HIS A 60 6.74 2.42 -21.97
C HIS A 60 8.12 1.87 -21.60
N GLN A 61 8.59 0.83 -22.28
CA GLN A 61 9.86 0.20 -21.93
C GLN A 61 10.99 0.84 -22.74
N CYS A 62 12.05 1.27 -22.05
CA CYS A 62 13.26 1.81 -22.66
C CYS A 62 14.48 1.05 -22.15
N PHE A 63 15.35 0.61 -23.05
CA PHE A 63 16.52 -0.22 -22.77
C PHE A 63 17.85 0.53 -22.86
N ASP A 64 17.81 1.78 -23.33
CA ASP A 64 18.95 2.69 -23.29
C ASP A 64 18.53 4.15 -23.02
N PHE A 65 19.52 5.02 -22.85
CA PHE A 65 19.30 6.41 -22.50
C PHE A 65 18.70 7.24 -23.65
N ASP A 66 18.98 6.89 -24.90
CA ASP A 66 18.45 7.61 -26.05
C ASP A 66 16.95 7.34 -26.22
N GLU A 67 16.53 6.07 -26.05
CA GLU A 67 15.13 5.67 -25.99
C GLU A 67 14.39 6.35 -24.84
N LEU A 68 15.00 6.38 -23.64
CA LEU A 68 14.44 7.06 -22.47
C LEU A 68 14.24 8.56 -22.76
N ARG A 69 15.27 9.24 -23.27
CA ARG A 69 15.22 10.67 -23.57
C ARG A 69 14.15 10.98 -24.62
N GLY A 70 14.08 10.18 -25.69
CA GLY A 70 13.08 10.34 -26.75
C GLY A 70 11.66 10.17 -26.22
N THR A 71 11.41 9.07 -25.53
CA THR A 71 10.11 8.73 -24.94
C THR A 71 9.65 9.79 -23.95
N LEU A 72 10.54 10.23 -23.04
CA LEU A 72 10.23 11.30 -22.09
C LEU A 72 9.94 12.62 -22.80
N GLY A 73 10.72 12.96 -23.83
CA GLY A 73 10.50 14.17 -24.64
C GLY A 73 9.13 14.19 -25.30
N ASP A 74 8.69 13.07 -25.86
CA ASP A 74 7.37 12.95 -26.49
C ASP A 74 6.22 13.00 -25.47
N ILE A 75 6.42 12.42 -24.28
CA ILE A 75 5.44 12.53 -23.17
C ILE A 75 5.28 13.98 -22.74
N LEU A 76 6.39 14.67 -22.47
CA LEU A 76 6.37 16.06 -22.01
C LEU A 76 5.85 17.02 -23.09
N ALA A 77 6.02 16.68 -24.37
CA ALA A 77 5.44 17.42 -25.49
C ALA A 77 3.95 17.08 -25.74
N GLY A 78 3.33 16.19 -24.96
CA GLY A 78 1.95 15.76 -25.13
C GLY A 78 1.70 14.87 -26.35
N LYS A 79 2.76 14.37 -26.99
CA LYS A 79 2.68 13.48 -28.17
C LYS A 79 2.44 12.03 -27.77
N LEU A 80 2.87 11.64 -26.57
CA LEU A 80 2.76 10.29 -26.06
C LEU A 80 2.06 10.30 -24.69
N GLY A 81 0.92 9.62 -24.60
CA GLY A 81 0.17 9.46 -23.35
C GLY A 81 0.61 8.24 -22.55
N PRO A 82 -0.21 7.80 -21.58
CA PRO A 82 0.00 6.55 -20.86
C PRO A 82 0.10 5.36 -21.81
N ALA A 83 0.86 4.34 -21.41
CA ALA A 83 0.96 3.13 -22.19
C ALA A 83 -0.44 2.53 -22.38
N ALA A 84 -0.82 2.26 -23.63
CA ALA A 84 -2.15 1.79 -23.98
C ALA A 84 -2.08 0.48 -24.78
N GLY A 85 -3.24 -0.04 -25.19
CA GLY A 85 -3.39 -1.26 -25.98
C GLY A 85 -4.21 -2.33 -25.28
N ASP A 86 -4.86 -3.19 -26.07
CA ASP A 86 -5.79 -4.19 -25.54
C ASP A 86 -5.09 -5.26 -24.69
N GLU A 87 -3.84 -5.60 -25.00
CA GLU A 87 -3.02 -6.48 -24.17
C GLU A 87 -2.87 -5.96 -22.73
N ARG A 88 -2.57 -4.67 -22.57
CA ARG A 88 -2.42 -4.04 -21.23
C ARG A 88 -3.75 -3.98 -20.48
N LYS A 89 -4.86 -3.76 -21.19
CA LYS A 89 -6.20 -3.82 -20.59
C LYS A 89 -6.50 -5.21 -20.03
N GLU A 90 -6.16 -6.27 -20.76
CA GLU A 90 -6.35 -7.64 -20.28
C GLU A 90 -5.40 -7.99 -19.11
N ILE A 91 -4.15 -7.53 -19.15
CA ILE A 91 -3.21 -7.67 -18.02
C ILE A 91 -3.81 -7.04 -16.75
N ILE A 92 -4.30 -5.80 -16.84
CA ILE A 92 -4.90 -5.12 -15.68
C ILE A 92 -6.17 -5.81 -15.21
N LYS A 93 -7.03 -6.24 -16.14
CA LYS A 93 -8.27 -6.96 -15.80
C LYS A 93 -7.98 -8.24 -15.03
N HIS A 94 -6.88 -8.93 -15.33
CA HIS A 94 -6.46 -10.12 -14.61
C HIS A 94 -5.91 -9.80 -13.21
N HIS A 95 -5.11 -8.75 -13.05
CA HIS A 95 -4.38 -8.48 -11.81
C HIS A 95 -5.09 -7.54 -10.83
N LEU A 96 -6.00 -6.70 -11.30
CA LEU A 96 -6.63 -5.66 -10.50
C LEU A 96 -8.18 -5.77 -10.53
N ALA A 97 -8.73 -6.25 -9.42
CA ALA A 97 -10.16 -6.33 -9.19
C ALA A 97 -10.75 -5.00 -8.68
N ALA A 98 -12.08 -4.90 -8.65
CA ALA A 98 -12.82 -3.80 -8.02
C ALA A 98 -12.41 -2.38 -8.49
N ARG A 99 -11.99 -2.23 -9.76
CA ARG A 99 -11.62 -0.92 -10.35
C ARG A 99 -12.80 0.04 -10.56
N LYS A 100 -14.03 -0.45 -10.42
CA LYS A 100 -15.28 0.31 -10.54
C LYS A 100 -16.21 -0.06 -9.39
N GLY A 101 -17.02 0.91 -8.96
CA GLY A 101 -17.95 0.76 -7.84
C GLY A 101 -17.35 1.23 -6.53
N ALA A 102 -17.80 0.65 -5.42
CA ALA A 102 -17.38 1.01 -4.07
C ALA A 102 -15.86 0.91 -3.88
N LEU A 103 -15.31 1.88 -3.15
CA LEU A 103 -13.90 1.96 -2.78
C LEU A 103 -13.49 0.77 -1.92
N ALA A 104 -12.20 0.47 -1.91
CA ALA A 104 -11.66 -0.58 -1.05
C ALA A 104 -11.99 -0.33 0.44
N CYS A 105 -11.91 0.93 0.88
CA CYS A 105 -12.24 1.30 2.26
C CYS A 105 -13.72 1.03 2.60
N GLU A 106 -14.65 1.41 1.73
CA GLU A 106 -16.09 1.15 1.90
C GLU A 106 -16.36 -0.34 2.02
N ARG A 107 -15.80 -1.15 1.11
CA ARG A 107 -15.96 -2.61 1.13
C ARG A 107 -15.37 -3.25 2.38
N ILE A 108 -14.26 -2.71 2.90
CA ILE A 108 -13.65 -3.18 4.15
C ILE A 108 -14.57 -2.85 5.32
N VAL A 109 -15.09 -1.62 5.38
CA VAL A 109 -16.05 -1.18 6.41
C VAL A 109 -17.32 -2.03 6.37
N ASP A 110 -17.92 -2.26 5.19
CA ASP A 110 -19.10 -3.12 5.02
C ASP A 110 -18.88 -4.53 5.60
N VAL A 111 -17.67 -5.08 5.44
CA VAL A 111 -17.31 -6.40 6.01
C VAL A 111 -17.14 -6.30 7.52
N CYS A 112 -16.50 -5.24 8.02
CA CYS A 112 -16.36 -5.00 9.46
C CYS A 112 -17.72 -4.86 10.14
N GLU A 113 -18.65 -4.11 9.56
CA GLU A 113 -20.03 -3.95 10.08
C GLU A 113 -20.75 -5.30 10.16
N LYS A 114 -20.70 -6.10 9.09
CA LYS A 114 -21.29 -7.46 9.10
C LYS A 114 -20.68 -8.36 10.17
N ILE A 115 -19.38 -8.23 10.41
CA ILE A 115 -18.70 -8.98 11.49
C ILE A 115 -19.20 -8.52 12.86
N ILE A 116 -19.41 -7.21 13.06
CA ILE A 116 -19.90 -6.64 14.32
C ILE A 116 -21.35 -7.05 14.57
N ASP A 117 -22.22 -6.90 13.56
CA ASP A 117 -23.63 -7.28 13.64
C ASP A 117 -23.78 -8.78 13.90
N GLY A 118 -23.01 -9.60 13.17
CA GLY A 118 -22.96 -11.04 13.37
C GLY A 118 -22.22 -11.48 14.64
N ALA A 119 -21.46 -10.60 15.29
CA ALA A 119 -20.77 -10.94 16.54
C ALA A 119 -21.75 -11.11 17.71
N ALA A 120 -22.95 -10.52 17.63
CA ALA A 120 -24.04 -10.81 18.58
C ALA A 120 -24.48 -12.28 18.52
N ASP A 121 -24.35 -12.94 17.36
CA ASP A 121 -24.69 -14.35 17.13
C ASP A 121 -23.52 -15.32 17.42
N LEU A 122 -22.30 -14.80 17.66
CA LEU A 122 -21.16 -15.63 18.01
C LEU A 122 -21.27 -16.10 19.47
N GLN A 123 -21.54 -17.40 19.66
CA GLN A 123 -21.45 -18.02 20.98
C GLN A 123 -20.10 -17.70 21.63
N LYS A 124 -20.14 -17.25 22.89
CA LYS A 124 -18.92 -16.96 23.65
C LYS A 124 -18.03 -18.20 23.62
N PRO A 125 -16.76 -18.07 23.19
CA PRO A 125 -15.87 -19.21 23.13
C PRO A 125 -15.69 -19.80 24.53
N ASP A 126 -15.79 -21.12 24.62
CA ASP A 126 -15.58 -21.85 25.86
C ASP A 126 -14.20 -21.54 26.48
N LEU A 127 -14.08 -21.69 27.80
CA LEU A 127 -12.85 -21.41 28.55
C LEU A 127 -11.64 -22.16 27.97
N SER A 128 -11.85 -23.40 27.53
CA SER A 128 -10.85 -24.23 26.87
C SER A 128 -10.31 -23.58 25.58
N HIS A 129 -11.20 -23.04 24.76
CA HIS A 129 -10.86 -22.30 23.53
C HIS A 129 -10.15 -20.98 23.81
N ARG A 130 -10.48 -20.28 24.91
CA ARG A 130 -9.79 -19.04 25.30
C ARG A 130 -8.36 -19.31 25.75
N LEU A 131 -8.16 -20.35 26.56
CA LEU A 131 -6.82 -20.79 27.00
C LEU A 131 -5.97 -21.28 25.83
N ASN A 132 -6.55 -22.06 24.93
CA ASN A 132 -5.83 -22.56 23.75
C ASN A 132 -5.42 -21.43 22.80
N ARG A 133 -6.31 -20.44 22.55
CA ARG A 133 -5.95 -19.22 21.79
C ARG A 133 -4.84 -18.44 22.45
N TRP A 134 -4.90 -18.26 23.77
CA TRP A 134 -3.85 -17.55 24.51
C TRP A 134 -2.50 -18.27 24.39
N TYR A 135 -2.49 -19.59 24.55
CA TYR A 135 -1.27 -20.40 24.42
C TYR A 135 -0.71 -20.36 23.00
N MET A 136 -1.56 -20.50 21.97
CA MET A 136 -1.14 -20.37 20.58
C MET A 136 -0.62 -18.97 20.26
N ALA A 137 -1.28 -17.91 20.72
CA ALA A 137 -0.84 -16.54 20.49
C ALA A 137 0.50 -16.24 21.17
N LYS A 138 0.69 -16.67 22.43
CA LYS A 138 1.96 -16.53 23.15
C LYS A 138 3.07 -17.38 22.54
N GLY A 139 2.77 -18.62 22.14
CA GLY A 139 3.70 -19.54 21.50
C GLY A 139 4.15 -19.05 20.12
N LEU A 140 3.21 -18.66 19.25
CA LEU A 140 3.50 -18.07 17.95
C LEU A 140 4.28 -16.75 18.09
N GLY A 141 3.90 -15.91 19.07
CA GLY A 141 4.62 -14.68 19.37
C GLY A 141 6.07 -14.95 19.79
N PHE A 142 6.30 -15.95 20.63
CA PHE A 142 7.64 -16.38 21.04
C PHE A 142 8.45 -16.93 19.87
N ILE A 143 7.87 -17.83 19.07
CA ILE A 143 8.51 -18.39 17.87
C ILE A 143 8.89 -17.28 16.88
N ASN A 144 7.98 -16.35 16.61
CA ASN A 144 8.23 -15.24 15.69
C ASN A 144 9.30 -14.30 16.23
N ARG A 145 9.33 -14.06 17.55
CA ARG A 145 10.38 -13.28 18.19
C ARG A 145 11.74 -13.95 18.02
N PHE A 146 11.87 -15.25 18.28
CA PHE A 146 13.12 -15.98 18.05
C PHE A 146 13.53 -16.00 16.56
N LYS A 147 12.59 -16.29 15.66
CA LYS A 147 12.83 -16.28 14.21
C LYS A 147 13.30 -14.93 13.71
N SER A 148 12.84 -13.83 14.31
CA SER A 148 13.24 -12.46 13.93
C SER A 148 14.74 -12.15 14.14
N TYR A 149 15.44 -12.92 14.98
CA TYR A 149 16.87 -12.78 15.24
C TYR A 149 17.75 -13.73 14.42
N LEU A 150 17.18 -14.66 13.64
CA LEU A 150 17.94 -15.56 12.78
C LEU A 150 18.53 -14.83 11.56
N PRO A 151 19.70 -15.26 11.06
CA PRO A 151 20.26 -14.74 9.81
C PRO A 151 19.28 -14.98 8.65
N GLY A 152 19.08 -13.96 7.81
CA GLY A 152 18.12 -13.99 6.71
C GLY A 152 16.65 -13.71 7.09
N ALA A 153 16.34 -13.42 8.37
CA ALA A 153 14.99 -13.04 8.76
C ALA A 153 14.55 -11.73 8.08
N LEU A 154 13.44 -11.77 7.34
CA LEU A 154 12.83 -10.60 6.69
C LEU A 154 12.27 -9.60 7.72
N ASN A 155 11.88 -10.09 8.91
CA ASN A 155 11.18 -9.30 9.93
C ASN A 155 12.09 -8.95 11.12
N LYS A 156 13.31 -8.49 10.87
CA LYS A 156 14.20 -8.03 11.95
C LYS A 156 13.54 -6.89 12.74
N PRO A 157 13.67 -6.85 14.08
CA PRO A 157 13.04 -5.80 14.89
C PRO A 157 13.42 -4.38 14.49
N ALA A 158 14.67 -4.15 14.08
CA ALA A 158 15.13 -2.84 13.62
C ALA A 158 14.44 -2.41 12.30
N PHE A 159 14.23 -3.34 11.38
CA PHE A 159 13.51 -3.07 10.13
C PHE A 159 12.03 -2.77 10.39
N GLN A 160 11.41 -3.48 11.33
CA GLN A 160 10.03 -3.24 11.74
C GLN A 160 9.87 -1.86 12.38
N ARG A 161 10.77 -1.44 13.28
CA ARG A 161 10.77 -0.09 13.86
C ARG A 161 10.95 1.02 12.83
N HIS A 162 11.72 0.75 11.78
CA HIS A 162 11.88 1.70 10.68
C HIS A 162 10.61 1.80 9.80
N ARG A 163 9.96 0.67 9.52
CA ARG A 163 8.75 0.59 8.69
C ARG A 163 7.51 1.13 9.41
N TYR A 164 7.43 0.91 10.71
CA TYR A 164 6.32 1.29 11.58
C TYR A 164 6.87 2.09 12.76
N PRO A 165 7.34 3.33 12.54
CA PRO A 165 7.66 4.21 13.65
C PRO A 165 6.38 4.45 14.46
N GLY A 166 6.49 4.49 15.79
CA GLY A 166 5.37 4.85 16.63
C GLY A 166 4.87 6.26 16.34
N ILE A 167 3.61 6.54 16.64
CA ILE A 167 2.98 7.85 16.46
C ILE A 167 2.58 8.41 17.82
N ALA A 168 2.87 9.69 18.06
CA ALA A 168 2.46 10.33 19.32
C ALA A 168 0.93 10.50 19.35
N ILE A 169 0.33 10.35 20.53
CA ILE A 169 -1.13 10.48 20.70
C ILE A 169 -1.64 11.87 20.28
N GLU A 170 -0.85 12.92 20.50
CA GLU A 170 -1.17 14.30 20.09
C GLU A 170 -1.16 14.43 18.56
N GLU A 171 -0.24 13.75 17.88
CA GLU A 171 -0.16 13.75 16.42
C GLU A 171 -1.36 13.00 15.82
N LEU A 172 -1.73 11.85 16.39
CA LEU A 172 -2.91 11.11 15.96
C LEU A 172 -4.20 11.93 16.22
N SER A 173 -4.31 12.56 17.38
CA SER A 173 -5.44 13.41 17.75
C SER A 173 -5.57 14.58 16.78
N ALA A 174 -4.47 15.28 16.46
CA ALA A 174 -4.47 16.36 15.48
C ALA A 174 -4.88 15.88 14.08
N ARG A 175 -4.51 14.65 13.68
CA ARG A 175 -4.96 14.04 12.42
C ARG A 175 -6.47 13.78 12.44
N LEU A 176 -7.00 13.24 13.52
CA LEU A 176 -8.44 12.99 13.68
C LEU A 176 -9.25 14.29 13.68
N SER A 177 -8.82 15.31 14.41
CA SER A 177 -9.51 16.61 14.41
C SER A 177 -9.60 17.23 13.02
N ARG A 178 -8.56 17.09 12.19
CA ARG A 178 -8.62 17.52 10.78
C ARG A 178 -9.67 16.74 9.98
N PHE A 179 -9.76 15.42 10.17
CA PHE A 179 -10.80 14.63 9.52
C PHE A 179 -12.19 15.03 9.99
N GLN A 180 -12.40 15.23 11.29
CA GLN A 180 -13.68 15.69 11.84
C GLN A 180 -14.11 17.02 11.23
N GLN A 181 -13.20 17.99 11.15
CA GLN A 181 -13.47 19.29 10.55
C GLN A 181 -13.84 19.19 9.07
N ILE A 182 -13.12 18.36 8.30
CA ILE A 182 -13.36 18.20 6.86
C ILE A 182 -14.69 17.48 6.60
N LEU A 183 -15.05 16.53 7.45
CA LEU A 183 -16.26 15.71 7.31
C LEU A 183 -17.49 16.33 7.98
N GLY A 184 -17.33 17.39 8.79
CA GLY A 184 -18.43 17.95 9.59
C GLY A 184 -18.91 16.98 10.68
N TYR A 185 -18.00 16.23 11.28
CA TYR A 185 -18.31 15.26 12.33
C TYR A 185 -18.16 15.90 13.72
N ASP A 186 -19.29 16.22 14.35
CA ASP A 186 -19.35 17.06 15.55
C ASP A 186 -19.19 16.31 16.88
N GLU A 187 -19.21 14.97 16.87
CA GLU A 187 -19.03 14.18 18.09
C GLU A 187 -17.56 14.17 18.54
N GLU A 188 -17.31 14.29 19.85
CA GLU A 188 -15.95 14.28 20.38
C GLU A 188 -15.34 12.87 20.27
N LEU A 189 -14.27 12.72 19.47
CA LEU A 189 -13.53 11.47 19.39
C LEU A 189 -12.43 11.42 20.45
N LYS A 190 -12.50 10.41 21.32
CA LYS A 190 -11.46 10.09 22.31
C LYS A 190 -10.46 9.12 21.71
N VAL A 191 -9.19 9.33 22.03
CA VAL A 191 -8.08 8.47 21.61
C VAL A 191 -7.39 7.95 22.86
N GLU A 192 -7.23 6.64 22.95
CA GLU A 192 -6.46 5.98 24.00
C GLU A 192 -5.32 5.18 23.36
N GLU A 193 -4.10 5.35 23.85
CA GLU A 193 -2.95 4.57 23.40
C GLU A 193 -2.96 3.18 24.05
N ILE A 194 -3.04 2.13 23.23
CA ILE A 194 -2.87 0.74 23.69
C ILE A 194 -1.38 0.36 23.62
N THR A 195 -0.76 0.69 22.49
CA THR A 195 0.69 0.63 22.28
C THR A 195 1.12 1.82 21.43
N ASP A 196 2.42 2.04 21.30
CA ASP A 196 3.05 3.03 20.42
C ASP A 196 2.59 3.00 18.94
N GLN A 197 1.90 1.95 18.51
CA GLN A 197 1.44 1.69 17.14
C GLN A 197 -0.07 1.33 17.08
N ILE A 198 -0.73 1.12 18.21
CA ILE A 198 -2.14 0.69 18.29
C ILE A 198 -2.90 1.64 19.21
N PHE A 199 -3.95 2.23 18.67
CA PHE A 199 -4.78 3.21 19.37
C PHE A 199 -6.22 2.75 19.33
N GLN A 200 -6.93 2.99 20.42
CA GLN A 200 -8.37 2.87 20.48
C GLN A 200 -8.98 4.24 20.22
N ILE A 201 -9.98 4.28 19.34
CA ILE A 201 -10.77 5.49 19.07
C ILE A 201 -12.21 5.18 19.48
N SER A 202 -12.83 6.08 20.23
CA SER A 202 -14.23 6.00 20.63
C SER A 202 -14.92 7.36 20.48
N ALA A 203 -16.21 7.34 20.17
CA ALA A 203 -17.10 8.50 20.29
C ALA A 203 -17.83 8.46 21.64
#